data_AF-A0AAW1N978-F1
#
_entry.id   AF-A0AAW1N978-F1
#
_cell.length_a   1.000
_cell.length_b   1.000
_cell.length_c   1.000
_cell.angle_alpha   90.00
_cell.angle_beta   90.00
_cell.angle_gamma   90.00
#
_symmetry.space_group_name_H-M   'P 1'
#
loop_
_entity.id
_entity.type
_entity.pdbx_description
1 polymer ?
#
loop_
_entity_poly.entity_id
_entity_poly.type
_entity_poly.pdbx_seq_one_letter_code
_entity_poly.pdbx_strand_id
1 'polypeptide(L)'
;MEESEYYPNHNTHLENRTSCDVARKLLVFEVVSFSFFLFSSLVAQGLKLAINILNSKDADEIFKAHINTKLLRVEMLASAVGSVMGCLFLMLSMIHVIQIRLGLLSCGSKSAAHAVAALVLLVTSALLVYISTALYAFLH
;
A
#
# COMPACT_ATOMS: atom_id res chain seq x y z
N MET A 1 -53.97 -20.15 -7.44
CA MET A 1 -53.62 -20.04 -8.86
C MET A 1 -53.27 -18.58 -9.08
N GLU A 2 -52.00 -18.25 -8.85
CA GLU A 2 -50.99 -18.12 -9.93
C GLU A 2 -51.30 -16.83 -10.72
N GLU A 3 -50.45 -15.81 -10.75
CA GLU A 3 -49.01 -15.89 -10.95
C GLU A 3 -48.31 -14.71 -10.26
N SER A 4 -47.26 -15.02 -9.50
CA SER A 4 -46.31 -14.06 -8.94
C SER A 4 -45.43 -13.55 -10.07
N GLU A 5 -45.69 -12.33 -10.54
CA GLU A 5 -44.94 -11.72 -11.63
C GLU A 5 -43.51 -11.37 -11.17
N TYR A 6 -42.61 -12.35 -11.34
CA TYR A 6 -41.17 -12.21 -11.19
C TYR A 6 -40.62 -11.38 -12.36
N TYR A 7 -40.64 -10.06 -12.22
CA TYR A 7 -39.87 -9.17 -13.09
C TYR A 7 -38.41 -9.14 -12.59
N PRO A 8 -37.43 -9.70 -13.33
CA PRO A 8 -36.02 -9.54 -12.98
C PRO A 8 -35.67 -8.06 -13.17
N ASN A 9 -35.57 -7.35 -12.05
CA ASN A 9 -35.18 -5.96 -11.98
C ASN A 9 -33.71 -5.87 -12.46
N HIS A 10 -33.51 -5.46 -13.73
CA HIS A 10 -32.22 -5.49 -14.44
C HIS A 10 -31.10 -4.73 -13.67
N ASN A 11 -31.50 -3.69 -12.96
CA ASN A 11 -30.73 -2.89 -12.02
C ASN A 11 -30.20 -3.70 -10.82
N THR A 12 -30.91 -4.70 -10.29
CA THR A 12 -30.42 -5.52 -9.16
C THR A 12 -29.27 -6.44 -9.58
N HIS A 13 -29.30 -6.95 -10.81
CA HIS A 13 -28.21 -7.76 -11.33
C HIS A 13 -26.98 -6.90 -11.66
N LEU A 14 -27.18 -5.68 -12.21
CA LEU A 14 -26.09 -4.74 -12.48
C LEU A 14 -25.42 -4.23 -11.19
N GLU A 15 -26.21 -3.93 -10.15
CA GLU A 15 -25.75 -3.47 -8.84
C GLU A 15 -25.02 -4.56 -8.04
N ASN A 16 -25.47 -5.82 -8.15
CA ASN A 16 -24.78 -6.96 -7.55
C ASN A 16 -23.43 -7.20 -8.25
N ARG A 17 -23.38 -7.11 -9.58
CA ARG A 17 -22.15 -7.24 -10.37
C ARG A 17 -21.14 -6.15 -10.02
N THR A 18 -21.55 -4.88 -9.96
CA THR A 18 -20.64 -3.78 -9.57
C THR A 18 -20.19 -3.89 -8.13
N SER A 19 -21.05 -4.25 -7.18
CA SER A 19 -20.66 -4.45 -5.78
C SER A 19 -19.67 -5.60 -5.60
N CYS A 20 -19.86 -6.72 -6.32
CA CYS A 20 -18.95 -7.86 -6.32
C CYS A 20 -17.58 -7.51 -6.91
N ASP A 21 -17.55 -6.72 -8.00
CA ASP A 21 -16.31 -6.26 -8.60
C ASP A 21 -15.53 -5.33 -7.68
N VAL A 22 -16.18 -4.33 -7.06
CA VAL A 22 -15.47 -3.41 -6.14
C VAL A 22 -14.96 -4.15 -4.90
N ALA A 23 -15.74 -5.06 -4.33
CA ALA A 23 -15.31 -5.90 -3.19
C ALA A 23 -14.08 -6.76 -3.55
N ARG A 24 -14.02 -7.27 -4.78
CA ARG A 24 -12.86 -8.04 -5.26
C ARG A 24 -11.64 -7.14 -5.46
N LYS A 25 -11.82 -5.95 -6.04
CA LYS A 25 -10.73 -4.98 -6.26
C LYS A 25 -10.11 -4.52 -4.94
N LEU A 26 -10.94 -4.29 -3.91
CA LEU A 26 -10.52 -4.02 -2.54
C LEU A 26 -9.54 -5.06 -2.00
N LEU A 27 -9.93 -6.33 -2.03
CA LEU A 27 -9.10 -7.45 -1.56
C LEU A 27 -7.77 -7.52 -2.32
N VAL A 28 -7.82 -7.37 -3.66
CA VAL A 28 -6.62 -7.39 -4.49
C VAL A 28 -5.65 -6.27 -4.12
N PHE A 29 -6.14 -5.03 -3.93
CA PHE A 29 -5.29 -3.91 -3.53
C PHE A 29 -4.66 -4.13 -2.15
N GLU A 30 -5.42 -4.70 -1.21
CA GLU A 30 -4.92 -5.03 0.11
C GLU A 30 -3.81 -6.09 0.06
N VAL A 31 -4.03 -7.21 -0.63
CA VAL A 31 -3.02 -8.28 -0.77
C VAL A 31 -1.76 -7.76 -1.48
N VAL A 32 -1.93 -6.96 -2.52
CA VAL A 32 -0.81 -6.35 -3.25
C VAL A 32 -0.02 -5.41 -2.33
N SER A 33 -0.71 -4.55 -1.58
CA SER A 33 -0.05 -3.63 -0.64
C SER A 33 0.72 -4.36 0.46
N PHE A 34 0.12 -5.41 1.03
CA PHE A 34 0.74 -6.24 2.05
C PHE A 34 1.99 -6.92 1.52
N SER A 35 1.95 -7.41 0.28
CA SER A 35 3.12 -8.00 -0.38
C SER A 35 4.27 -6.99 -0.52
N PHE A 36 3.98 -5.74 -0.87
CA PHE A 36 5.00 -4.68 -0.95
C PHE A 36 5.56 -4.28 0.42
N PHE A 37 4.73 -4.22 1.46
CA PHE A 37 5.22 -3.97 2.83
C PHE A 37 6.04 -5.13 3.37
N LEU A 38 5.62 -6.36 3.12
CA LEU A 38 6.39 -7.55 3.45
C LEU A 38 7.71 -7.57 2.70
N PHE A 39 7.72 -7.24 1.41
CA PHE A 39 8.93 -7.12 0.63
C PHE A 39 9.90 -6.10 1.24
N SER A 40 9.43 -4.88 1.55
CA SER A 40 10.23 -3.85 2.22
C SER A 40 10.80 -4.33 3.57
N SER A 41 10.01 -5.05 4.36
CA SER A 41 10.45 -5.62 5.64
C SER A 41 11.46 -6.77 5.46
N LEU A 42 11.27 -7.65 4.48
CA LEU A 42 12.19 -8.74 4.15
C LEU A 42 13.53 -8.20 3.66
N VAL A 43 13.49 -7.15 2.84
CA VAL A 43 14.66 -6.43 2.36
C VAL A 43 15.46 -5.86 3.55
N ALA A 44 14.80 -5.21 4.52
CA ALA A 44 15.45 -4.71 5.75
C ALA A 44 16.00 -5.83 6.67
N GLN A 45 15.26 -6.92 6.80
CA GLN A 45 15.72 -8.09 7.56
C GLN A 45 16.90 -8.79 6.87
N GLY A 46 16.88 -8.82 5.54
CA GLY A 46 17.96 -9.29 4.68
C GLY A 46 19.24 -8.48 4.88
N LEU A 47 19.17 -7.15 5.04
CA LEU A 47 20.34 -6.33 5.35
C LEU A 47 21.01 -6.77 6.63
N LYS A 48 20.22 -6.92 7.69
CA LYS A 48 20.72 -7.24 9.02
C LYS A 48 21.47 -8.57 8.95
N LEU A 49 20.91 -9.54 8.25
CA LEU A 49 21.54 -10.82 8.01
C LEU A 49 22.82 -10.69 7.15
N ALA A 50 22.76 -9.93 6.04
CA ALA A 50 23.89 -9.72 5.15
C ALA A 50 25.07 -9.06 5.87
N ILE A 51 24.82 -8.00 6.64
CA ILE A 51 25.81 -7.30 7.47
C ILE A 51 26.40 -8.25 8.51
N ASN A 52 25.59 -9.09 9.14
CA ASN A 52 26.07 -10.07 10.11
C ASN A 52 27.05 -11.09 9.47
N ILE A 53 26.71 -11.60 8.28
CA ILE A 53 27.56 -12.53 7.53
C ILE A 53 28.85 -11.83 7.05
N LEU A 54 28.75 -10.59 6.57
CA LEU A 54 29.88 -9.77 6.13
C LEU A 54 30.83 -9.41 7.27
N ASN A 55 30.33 -9.19 8.50
CA ASN A 55 31.16 -9.00 9.68
C ASN A 55 31.86 -10.29 10.12
N SER A 56 31.25 -11.45 9.90
CA SER A 56 31.82 -12.75 10.26
C SER A 56 32.91 -13.24 9.28
N LYS A 57 33.06 -12.61 8.11
CA LYS A 57 34.09 -12.93 7.12
C LYS A 57 35.07 -11.76 7.07
N ASP A 58 36.32 -11.95 7.48
CA ASP A 58 37.39 -10.94 7.48
C ASP A 58 37.78 -10.49 6.05
N ALA A 59 36.87 -9.81 5.36
CA ALA A 59 37.13 -9.10 4.13
C ALA A 59 37.72 -7.72 4.46
N ASP A 60 38.70 -7.29 3.66
CA ASP A 60 39.41 -6.02 3.80
C ASP A 60 38.48 -4.83 4.11
N GLU A 61 38.81 -4.06 5.15
CA GLU A 61 37.96 -3.00 5.74
C GLU A 61 37.48 -1.97 4.69
N ILE A 62 38.32 -1.66 3.71
CA ILE A 62 38.01 -0.70 2.64
C ILE A 62 36.93 -1.26 1.70
N PHE A 63 36.99 -2.56 1.39
CA PHE A 63 36.04 -3.22 0.50
C PHE A 63 34.70 -3.45 1.19
N LYS A 64 34.72 -3.82 2.48
CA LYS A 64 33.52 -3.97 3.33
C LYS A 64 32.73 -2.67 3.43
N ALA A 65 33.41 -1.55 3.65
CA ALA A 65 32.77 -0.23 3.71
C ALA A 65 32.05 0.10 2.39
N HIS A 66 32.71 -0.12 1.25
CA HIS A 66 32.13 0.19 -0.06
C HIS A 66 30.90 -0.67 -0.40
N ILE A 67 30.98 -1.99 -0.18
CA ILE A 67 29.88 -2.92 -0.45
C ILE A 67 28.69 -2.65 0.48
N ASN A 68 28.93 -2.38 1.76
CA ASN A 68 27.87 -2.02 2.70
C ASN A 68 27.16 -0.73 2.25
N THR A 69 27.89 0.31 1.82
CA THR A 69 27.26 1.54 1.30
C THR A 69 26.43 1.30 0.04
N LYS A 70 26.92 0.49 -0.91
CA LYS A 70 26.17 0.16 -2.13
C LYS A 70 24.93 -0.67 -1.84
N LEU A 71 25.08 -1.72 -1.03
CA LEU A 71 23.99 -2.60 -0.62
C LEU A 71 22.93 -1.82 0.16
N LEU A 72 23.34 -1.05 1.17
CA LEU A 72 22.46 -0.22 1.99
C LEU A 72 21.71 0.81 1.14
N ARG A 73 22.34 1.39 0.12
CA ARG A 73 21.69 2.32 -0.81
C ARG A 73 20.64 1.63 -1.69
N VAL A 74 20.99 0.51 -2.31
CA VAL A 74 20.05 -0.27 -3.13
C VAL A 74 18.88 -0.76 -2.28
N GLU A 75 19.17 -1.19 -1.07
CA GLU A 75 18.18 -1.66 -0.13
C GLU A 75 17.23 -0.56 0.32
N MET A 76 17.77 0.59 0.72
CA MET A 76 16.97 1.74 1.11
C MET A 76 16.04 2.15 -0.04
N LEU A 77 16.50 2.06 -1.30
CA LEU A 77 15.72 2.40 -2.49
C LEU A 77 14.61 1.39 -2.71
N ALA A 78 14.95 0.10 -2.68
CA ALA A 78 13.99 -0.99 -2.84
C ALA A 78 12.92 -0.98 -1.73
N SER A 79 13.35 -0.77 -0.50
CA SER A 79 12.47 -0.68 0.67
C SER A 79 11.58 0.56 0.62
N ALA A 80 12.13 1.72 0.24
CA ALA A 80 11.37 2.95 0.10
C ALA A 80 10.33 2.88 -1.02
N VAL A 81 10.72 2.39 -2.19
CA VAL A 81 9.78 2.20 -3.31
C VAL A 81 8.69 1.20 -2.94
N GLY A 82 9.06 0.07 -2.32
CA GLY A 82 8.09 -0.93 -1.83
C GLY A 82 7.11 -0.34 -0.83
N SER A 83 7.60 0.36 0.19
CA SER A 83 6.75 1.00 1.21
C SER A 83 5.84 2.07 0.62
N VAL A 84 6.34 2.92 -0.29
CA VAL A 84 5.53 3.93 -1.00
C VAL A 84 4.43 3.26 -1.82
N MET A 85 4.74 2.25 -2.62
CA MET A 85 3.75 1.51 -3.40
C MET A 85 2.72 0.83 -2.50
N GLY A 86 3.15 0.21 -1.41
CA GLY A 86 2.27 -0.37 -0.38
C GLY A 86 1.30 0.66 0.21
N CYS A 87 1.80 1.83 0.62
CA CYS A 87 0.99 2.92 1.15
C CYS A 87 -0.06 3.41 0.14
N LEU A 88 0.30 3.56 -1.13
CA LEU A 88 -0.62 3.99 -2.19
C LEU A 88 -1.75 2.97 -2.39
N PHE A 89 -1.42 1.68 -2.48
CA PHE A 89 -2.43 0.63 -2.63
C PHE A 89 -3.32 0.47 -1.40
N LEU A 90 -2.78 0.59 -0.18
CA LEU A 90 -3.58 0.60 1.05
C LEU A 90 -4.54 1.80 1.09
N MET A 91 -4.08 3.00 0.72
CA MET A 91 -4.95 4.17 0.63
C MET A 91 -6.09 3.95 -0.34
N LEU A 92 -5.79 3.47 -1.55
CA LEU A 92 -6.82 3.19 -2.56
C LEU A 92 -7.83 2.15 -2.05
N SER A 93 -7.38 1.11 -1.35
CA SER A 93 -8.27 0.14 -0.71
C SER A 93 -9.16 0.82 0.34
N MET A 94 -8.58 1.59 1.27
CA MET A 94 -9.34 2.25 2.33
C MET A 94 -10.35 3.28 1.79
N ILE A 95 -10.01 4.02 0.73
CA ILE A 95 -10.94 4.94 0.07
C ILE A 95 -12.15 4.17 -0.48
N HIS A 96 -11.94 3.05 -1.16
CA HIS A 96 -13.03 2.21 -1.67
C HIS A 96 -13.85 1.58 -0.53
N VAL A 97 -13.22 1.19 0.60
CA VAL A 97 -13.93 0.68 1.78
C VAL A 97 -14.81 1.76 2.37
N ILE A 98 -14.28 2.97 2.57
CA ILE A 98 -15.02 4.12 3.08
C ILE A 98 -16.18 4.43 2.13
N GLN A 99 -15.95 4.41 0.82
CA GLN A 99 -16.99 4.63 -0.18
C GLN A 99 -18.04 3.52 -0.20
N ILE A 100 -17.73 2.25 0.08
CA ILE A 100 -18.76 1.20 0.15
C ILE A 100 -19.54 1.27 1.46
N ARG A 101 -18.83 1.42 2.59
CA ARG A 101 -19.40 1.48 3.94
C ARG A 101 -20.29 2.72 4.10
N LEU A 102 -19.83 3.85 3.58
CA LEU A 102 -20.60 5.09 3.60
C LEU A 102 -21.45 5.24 2.36
N GLY A 103 -21.15 4.61 1.23
CA GLY A 103 -21.91 4.68 -0.04
C GLY A 103 -23.24 3.95 -0.03
N LEU A 104 -23.31 2.83 0.68
CA LEU A 104 -24.60 2.22 1.05
C LEU A 104 -25.45 3.16 1.94
N LEU A 105 -24.82 4.21 2.52
CA LEU A 105 -25.44 5.28 3.32
C LEU A 105 -25.36 6.68 2.62
N SER A 106 -24.72 6.81 1.46
CA SER A 106 -24.28 8.11 0.90
C SER A 106 -25.23 8.57 -0.18
N CYS A 107 -26.44 8.86 0.24
CA CYS A 107 -27.25 9.90 -0.39
C CYS A 107 -26.59 11.30 -0.15
N GLY A 108 -25.33 11.49 -0.57
CA GLY A 108 -24.62 12.79 -0.53
C GLY A 108 -24.10 13.27 0.84
N SER A 109 -23.65 12.39 1.74
CA SER A 109 -23.19 12.83 3.07
C SER A 109 -21.78 13.44 3.03
N LYS A 110 -21.68 14.73 3.38
CA LYS A 110 -20.42 15.49 3.48
C LYS A 110 -19.37 14.82 4.38
N SER A 111 -19.78 14.03 5.37
CA SER A 111 -18.87 13.32 6.29
C SER A 111 -17.96 12.32 5.58
N ALA A 112 -18.46 11.60 4.57
CA ALA A 112 -17.65 10.62 3.84
C ALA A 112 -16.54 11.30 3.05
N ALA A 113 -16.86 12.42 2.40
CA ALA A 113 -15.91 13.24 1.68
C ALA A 113 -14.83 13.81 2.61
N HIS A 114 -15.23 14.30 3.80
CA HIS A 114 -14.27 14.78 4.80
C HIS A 114 -13.34 13.67 5.31
N ALA A 115 -13.85 12.46 5.55
CA ALA A 115 -13.03 11.33 6.00
C ALA A 115 -12.00 10.93 4.94
N VAL A 116 -12.42 10.82 3.67
CA VAL A 116 -11.52 10.52 2.55
C VAL A 116 -10.48 11.63 2.39
N ALA A 117 -10.90 12.91 2.42
CA ALA A 117 -9.99 14.04 2.30
C ALA A 117 -8.95 14.07 3.43
N ALA A 118 -9.37 13.84 4.67
CA ALA A 118 -8.46 13.77 5.82
C ALA A 118 -7.46 12.62 5.68
N LEU A 119 -7.91 11.42 5.27
CA LEU A 119 -7.04 10.27 5.07
C LEU A 119 -6.00 10.53 3.98
N VAL A 120 -6.44 11.06 2.83
CA VAL A 120 -5.55 11.40 1.72
C VAL A 120 -4.52 12.43 2.15
N LEU A 121 -4.92 13.51 2.84
CA LEU A 121 -4.00 14.55 3.33
C LEU A 121 -2.98 14.02 4.34
N LEU A 122 -3.42 13.22 5.31
CA LEU A 122 -2.53 12.65 6.32
C LEU A 122 -1.52 11.70 5.70
N VAL A 123 -1.93 10.82 4.79
CA VAL A 123 -1.00 9.87 4.20
C VAL A 123 -0.09 10.54 3.17
N THR A 124 -0.60 11.47 2.34
CA THR A 124 0.28 12.20 1.40
C THR A 124 1.33 13.02 2.13
N SER A 125 0.97 13.72 3.21
CA SER A 125 1.96 14.45 4.02
C SER A 125 3.01 13.51 4.64
N ALA A 126 2.59 12.36 5.18
CA ALA A 126 3.52 11.33 5.69
C ALA A 126 4.45 10.79 4.59
N LEU A 127 3.91 10.50 3.40
CA LEU A 127 4.69 10.03 2.25
C LEU A 127 5.71 11.07 1.78
N LEU A 128 5.34 12.35 1.80
CA LEU A 128 6.21 13.46 1.40
C LEU A 128 7.38 13.61 2.36
N VAL A 129 7.13 13.53 3.67
CA VAL A 129 8.18 13.53 4.70
C VAL A 129 9.09 12.31 4.55
N TYR A 130 8.50 11.13 4.32
CA TYR A 130 9.25 9.90 4.11
C TYR A 130 10.17 9.97 2.88
N ILE A 131 9.63 10.37 1.73
CA ILE A 131 10.39 10.54 0.48
C ILE A 131 11.48 11.59 0.66
N SER A 132 11.18 12.73 1.31
CA SER A 132 12.17 13.78 1.56
C SER A 132 13.31 13.28 2.44
N THR A 133 13.00 12.51 3.49
CA THR A 133 14.00 11.90 4.38
C THR A 133 14.84 10.88 3.64
N ALA A 134 14.20 10.01 2.84
CA ALA A 134 14.91 9.03 2.03
C ALA A 134 15.86 9.72 1.04
N LEU A 135 15.37 10.72 0.30
CA LEU A 135 16.20 11.50 -0.63
C LEU A 135 17.35 12.22 0.08
N TYR A 136 17.11 12.80 1.26
CA TYR A 136 18.16 13.43 2.05
C TYR A 136 19.24 12.41 2.44
N ALA A 137 18.86 11.25 2.95
CA ALA A 137 19.77 10.16 3.28
C ALA A 137 20.43 9.52 2.04
N PHE A 138 19.85 9.70 0.84
CA PHE A 138 20.49 9.29 -0.41
C PHE A 138 21.53 10.30 -0.90
N LEU A 139 21.28 11.59 -0.69
CA LEU A 139 22.11 12.70 -1.16
C LEU A 139 23.27 13.01 -0.22
N HIS A 140 23.09 12.80 1.10
CA HIS A 140 24.10 12.99 2.14
C HIS A 140 24.68 11.65 2.60
#